data_AF-A0A7X5UM91-F1
#
_entry.id   AF-A0A7X5UM91-F1
#
_cell.length_a   1.000
_cell.length_b   1.000
_cell.length_c   1.000
_cell.angle_alpha   90.00
_cell.angle_beta   90.00
_cell.angle_gamma   90.00
#
_symmetry.space_group_name_H-M   'P 1'
#
loop_
_entity.id
_entity.type
_entity.pdbx_description
1 polymer ?
#
loop_
_entity_poly.entity_id
_entity_poly.type
_entity_poly.pdbx_seq_one_letter_code
_entity_poly.pdbx_strand_id
1 'polypeptide(L)'
;MAFVHGRNTYVSLDGNDLSTYTNNTEWSREADTHDTTTYGKNSKVYEGGLKDGTATISGTYDNTAVTGPKAVIEPLLGTKVVFVMRPEGTGTGRPERTVDVVVSSYEETLPVADMVTWSAELQLSDDVTDTAQI
;
A
#
# COMPACT_ATOMS: atom_id res chain seq x y z
N MET A 1 21.17 -3.98 13.05
CA MET A 1 19.97 -4.39 12.31
C MET A 1 18.88 -4.60 13.34
N ALA A 2 17.98 -3.63 13.49
CA ALA A 2 16.89 -3.71 14.45
C ALA A 2 15.70 -4.38 13.76
N PHE A 3 15.16 -5.44 14.37
CA PHE A 3 13.88 -5.99 13.95
C PHE A 3 12.81 -4.93 14.21
N VAL A 4 12.22 -4.39 13.15
CA VAL A 4 11.12 -3.45 13.26
C VAL A 4 9.82 -4.23 13.36
N HIS A 5 9.06 -4.00 14.42
CA HIS A 5 7.78 -4.65 14.61
C HIS A 5 6.71 -3.93 13.79
N GLY A 6 5.99 -4.66 12.94
CA GLY A 6 4.92 -4.10 12.08
C GLY A 6 3.73 -3.47 12.83
N ARG A 7 3.72 -3.50 14.16
CA ARG A 7 2.71 -2.80 14.97
C ARG A 7 2.89 -1.28 14.94
N ASN A 8 4.10 -0.84 14.62
CA ASN A 8 4.41 0.58 14.54
C ASN A 8 4.09 1.13 13.15
N THR A 9 3.69 0.28 12.20
CA THR A 9 3.38 0.70 10.84
C THR A 9 2.23 1.69 10.86
N TYR A 10 2.47 2.88 10.32
CA TYR A 10 1.44 3.88 10.13
C TYR A 10 1.01 3.86 8.66
N VAL A 11 -0.30 3.84 8.44
CA VAL A 11 -0.92 3.80 7.12
C VAL A 11 -1.97 4.90 7.07
N SER A 12 -1.87 5.73 6.03
CA SER A 12 -2.83 6.78 5.77
C SER A 12 -3.24 6.78 4.31
N LEU A 13 -4.53 7.02 4.08
CA LEU A 13 -5.13 7.09 2.75
C LEU A 13 -5.95 8.38 2.67
N ASP A 14 -5.67 9.20 1.66
CA ASP A 14 -6.30 10.51 1.44
C ASP A 14 -6.23 11.45 2.67
N GLY A 15 -5.16 11.33 3.46
CA GLY A 15 -4.96 12.11 4.69
C GLY A 15 -5.72 11.59 5.92
N ASN A 16 -6.51 10.52 5.79
CA ASN A 16 -7.11 9.83 6.94
C ASN A 16 -6.15 8.77 7.48
N ASP A 17 -6.02 8.69 8.80
CA ASP A 17 -5.24 7.65 9.47
C ASP A 17 -6.09 6.36 9.59
N LEU A 18 -5.64 5.29 8.93
CA LEU A 18 -6.28 3.98 8.95
C LEU A 18 -5.50 2.97 9.79
N SER A 19 -4.36 3.36 10.38
CA SER A 19 -3.46 2.47 11.14
C SER A 19 -4.14 1.74 12.30
N THR A 20 -5.17 2.33 12.89
CA THR A 20 -5.94 1.72 13.99
C THR A 20 -6.81 0.54 13.52
N TYR A 21 -7.18 0.52 12.23
CA TYR A 21 -8.09 -0.46 11.65
C TYR A 21 -7.39 -1.43 10.69
N THR A 22 -6.18 -1.09 10.23
CA THR A 22 -5.37 -1.92 9.33
C THR A 22 -4.49 -2.88 10.14
N ASN A 23 -4.66 -4.18 9.92
CA ASN A 23 -3.85 -5.22 10.57
C ASN A 23 -2.80 -5.83 9.63
N ASN A 24 -3.00 -5.69 8.32
CA ASN A 24 -2.07 -6.14 7.30
C ASN A 24 -1.93 -5.09 6.19
N THR A 25 -0.70 -4.89 5.74
CA THR A 25 -0.38 -4.01 4.60
C THR A 25 0.67 -4.70 3.78
N GLU A 26 0.26 -5.15 2.60
CA GLU A 26 1.13 -5.78 1.63
C GLU A 26 1.46 -4.76 0.55
N TRP A 27 2.74 -4.68 0.21
CA TRP A 27 3.24 -3.76 -0.79
C TRP A 27 4.04 -4.55 -1.81
N SER A 28 3.46 -4.72 -2.99
CA SER A 28 4.11 -5.35 -4.13
C SER A 28 4.54 -4.29 -5.14
N ARG A 29 5.77 -4.38 -5.60
CA ARG A 29 6.30 -3.49 -6.63
C ARG A 29 7.02 -4.37 -7.64
N GLU A 30 6.55 -4.31 -8.87
CA GLU A 30 7.10 -5.05 -9.99
C GLU A 30 7.73 -4.06 -10.96
N ALA A 31 8.73 -4.52 -11.69
CA ALA A 31 9.31 -3.76 -12.79
C ALA A 31 9.29 -4.66 -14.00
N ASP A 32 8.82 -4.13 -15.12
CA ASP A 32 8.96 -4.82 -16.39
C ASP A 32 10.45 -5.07 -16.66
N THR A 33 10.77 -6.23 -17.23
CA THR A 33 12.13 -6.55 -17.66
C THR A 33 12.11 -6.93 -19.13
N HIS A 34 12.78 -6.13 -19.96
CA HIS A 34 12.95 -6.42 -21.37
C HIS A 34 14.26 -7.18 -21.59
N ASP A 35 14.17 -8.35 -22.21
CA ASP A 35 15.36 -9.11 -22.61
C ASP A 35 15.99 -8.44 -23.85
N THR A 36 17.19 -7.88 -23.69
CA THR A 36 17.95 -7.21 -24.76
C THR A 36 19.19 -8.02 -25.18
N THR A 37 19.15 -9.34 -24.97
CA THR A 37 20.28 -10.21 -25.30
C THR A 37 20.63 -10.15 -26.79
N THR A 38 21.85 -9.72 -27.11
CA THR A 38 22.40 -9.65 -28.47
C THR A 38 23.33 -10.83 -28.77
N TYR A 39 23.58 -11.09 -30.06
CA TYR A 39 24.50 -12.14 -30.51
C TYR A 39 25.91 -11.96 -29.90
N GLY A 40 26.50 -13.06 -29.41
CA GLY A 40 27.83 -13.07 -28.79
C GLY A 40 27.82 -13.00 -27.25
N LYS A 41 26.65 -12.99 -26.62
CA LYS A 41 26.51 -13.10 -25.15
C LYS A 41 26.25 -14.54 -24.72
N ASN A 42 26.91 -14.97 -23.64
CA ASN A 42 26.71 -16.30 -23.04
C ASN A 42 25.66 -16.31 -21.92
N SER A 43 25.06 -15.17 -21.59
CA SER A 43 24.07 -15.02 -20.52
C SER A 43 23.08 -13.91 -20.87
N LYS A 44 21.85 -14.01 -20.35
CA LYS A 44 20.77 -13.07 -20.65
C LYS A 44 21.06 -11.69 -20.10
N VAL A 45 20.77 -10.65 -20.88
CA VAL A 45 20.88 -9.24 -20.51
C VAL A 45 19.47 -8.67 -20.44
N TYR A 46 19.11 -8.08 -19.30
CA TYR A 46 17.80 -7.51 -19.04
C TYR A 46 17.92 -5.99 -18.86
N GLU A 47 17.02 -5.25 -19.49
CA GLU A 47 16.80 -3.81 -19.28
C GLU A 47 15.51 -3.61 -18.49
N GLY A 48 15.52 -2.70 -17.51
CA GLY A 48 14.35 -2.40 -16.70
C GLY A 48 13.37 -1.49 -17.45
N GLY A 49 12.10 -1.88 -17.49
CA GLY A 49 10.98 -1.15 -18.07
C GLY A 49 10.20 -0.36 -17.01
N LEU A 50 8.92 -0.13 -17.29
CA LEU A 50 8.00 0.58 -16.41
C LEU A 50 7.87 -0.16 -15.07
N LYS A 51 7.72 0.61 -13.99
CA LYS A 51 7.47 0.06 -12.66
C LYS A 51 5.98 0.08 -12.45
N ASP A 52 5.44 -1.06 -12.06
CA ASP A 52 4.05 -1.20 -11.62
C ASP A 52 4.05 -1.65 -10.16
N GLY A 53 2.90 -1.58 -9.52
CA GLY A 53 2.77 -2.12 -8.19
C GLY A 53 1.34 -2.11 -7.71
N THR A 54 1.10 -2.96 -6.73
CA THR A 54 -0.16 -3.02 -6.01
C THR A 54 0.14 -2.98 -4.52
N ALA A 55 -0.67 -2.21 -3.79
CA ALA A 55 -0.69 -2.21 -2.34
C ALA A 55 -2.04 -2.77 -1.88
N THR A 56 -2.02 -3.75 -1.00
CA THR A 56 -3.23 -4.35 -0.43
C THR A 56 -3.27 -4.03 1.05
N ILE A 57 -4.35 -3.41 1.49
CA ILE A 57 -4.59 -3.11 2.90
C ILE A 57 -5.79 -3.92 3.37
N SER A 58 -5.65 -4.59 4.51
CA SER A 58 -6.75 -5.30 5.13
C SER A 58 -6.78 -5.09 6.64
N GLY A 59 -7.96 -5.31 7.22
CA GLY A 59 -8.23 -4.85 8.55
C GLY A 59 -9.55 -5.32 9.13
N THR A 60 -9.80 -4.92 10.37
CA THR A 60 -11.09 -5.09 11.03
C THR A 60 -11.94 -3.85 10.82
N TYR A 61 -13.21 -4.07 10.51
CA TYR A 61 -14.18 -3.02 10.28
C TYR A 61 -14.66 -2.44 11.61
N ASP A 62 -14.69 -1.11 11.69
CA ASP A 62 -15.30 -0.40 12.79
C ASP A 62 -16.46 0.47 12.28
N ASN A 63 -17.64 0.25 12.84
CA ASN A 63 -18.87 0.97 12.47
C ASN A 63 -19.08 2.28 13.27
N THR A 64 -18.25 2.53 14.27
CA THR A 64 -18.46 3.62 15.25
C THR A 64 -17.69 4.90 14.90
N ALA A 65 -16.67 4.81 14.04
CA ALA A 65 -15.93 5.94 13.54
C ALA A 65 -16.57 6.54 12.27
N VAL A 66 -16.84 7.85 12.30
CA VAL A 66 -17.19 8.65 11.09
C VAL A 66 -16.03 8.65 10.07
N THR A 67 -14.82 8.33 10.54
CA THR A 67 -13.57 8.06 9.79
C THR A 67 -13.25 6.56 9.69
N GLY A 68 -14.27 5.69 9.75
CA GLY A 68 -14.09 4.25 9.58
C GLY A 68 -13.63 3.88 8.16
N PRO A 69 -13.05 2.68 7.97
CA PRO A 69 -12.48 2.23 6.70
C PRO A 69 -13.49 2.29 5.55
N LYS A 70 -14.77 1.98 5.79
CA LYS A 70 -15.84 2.13 4.80
C LYS A 70 -16.10 3.58 4.41
N ALA A 71 -16.24 4.47 5.38
CA ALA A 71 -16.56 5.88 5.12
C ALA A 71 -15.44 6.59 4.34
N VAL A 72 -14.20 6.10 4.47
CA VAL A 72 -13.03 6.60 3.74
C VAL A 72 -12.87 5.88 2.40
N ILE A 73 -12.89 4.55 2.36
CA ILE A 73 -12.50 3.77 1.17
C ILE A 73 -13.63 3.68 0.13
N GLU A 74 -14.90 3.55 0.57
CA GLU A 74 -16.05 3.44 -0.34
C GLU A 74 -16.22 4.66 -1.28
N PRO A 75 -16.12 5.92 -0.83
CA PRO A 75 -16.19 7.07 -1.74
C PRO A 75 -14.92 7.25 -2.60
N LEU A 76 -13.81 6.64 -2.20
CA LEU A 76 -12.53 6.74 -2.90
C LEU A 76 -12.36 5.64 -3.96
N LEU A 77 -13.31 4.72 -4.08
CA LEU A 77 -13.33 3.66 -5.08
C LEU A 77 -13.23 4.24 -6.50
N GLY A 78 -12.20 3.85 -7.25
CA GLY A 78 -11.94 4.34 -8.61
C GLY A 78 -11.38 5.77 -8.69
N THR A 79 -11.02 6.38 -7.55
CA THR A 79 -10.38 7.71 -7.51
C THR A 79 -8.89 7.60 -7.20
N LYS A 80 -8.10 8.54 -7.73
CA LYS A 80 -6.67 8.68 -7.42
C LYS A 80 -6.53 9.43 -6.10
N VAL A 81 -5.92 8.79 -5.12
CA VAL A 81 -5.68 9.31 -3.77
C VAL A 81 -4.25 9.09 -3.33
N VAL A 82 -3.76 9.93 -2.43
CA VAL A 82 -2.42 9.78 -1.88
C VAL A 82 -2.44 8.73 -0.77
N PHE A 83 -1.61 7.71 -0.90
CA PHE A 83 -1.35 6.71 0.12
C PHE A 83 0.03 6.92 0.74
N VAL A 84 0.07 6.97 2.06
CA VAL A 84 1.28 7.13 2.85
C VAL A 84 1.46 5.92 3.75
N MET A 85 2.58 5.22 3.56
CA MET A 85 2.99 4.10 4.40
C MET A 85 4.29 4.44 5.13
N ARG A 86 4.29 4.25 6.45
CA ARG A 86 5.49 4.43 7.29
C ARG A 86 5.75 3.11 8.03
N PRO A 87 6.59 2.22 7.48
CA PRO A 87 6.82 0.88 8.05
C PRO A 87 7.49 0.90 9.43
N GLU A 88 8.22 1.97 9.77
CA GLU A 88 8.84 2.13 11.10
C GLU A 88 8.05 3.07 12.02
N GLY A 89 6.85 3.50 11.60
CA GLY A 89 6.01 4.46 12.31
C GLY A 89 6.48 5.91 12.19
N THR A 90 5.94 6.78 13.04
CA THR A 90 6.26 8.21 13.04
C THR A 90 7.54 8.49 13.82
N GLY A 91 8.39 9.37 13.28
CA GLY A 91 9.66 9.81 13.85
C GLY A 91 10.60 10.39 12.79
N THR A 92 11.17 11.57 13.06
CA THR A 92 12.17 12.22 12.20
C THR A 92 13.31 11.27 11.82
N GLY A 93 13.64 11.18 10.54
CA GLY A 93 14.66 10.27 10.00
C GLY A 93 14.19 8.85 9.69
N ARG A 94 12.90 8.52 9.92
CA ARG A 94 12.32 7.22 9.57
C ARG A 94 11.83 7.18 8.12
N PRO A 95 11.84 6.00 7.47
CA PRO A 95 11.38 5.86 6.10
C PRO A 95 9.87 6.12 6.00
N GLU A 96 9.51 7.06 5.13
CA GLU A 96 8.16 7.34 4.68
C GLU A 96 8.06 7.00 3.19
N ARG A 97 7.03 6.24 2.83
CA ARG A 97 6.67 5.96 1.44
C ARG A 97 5.39 6.66 1.12
N THR A 98 5.43 7.51 0.12
CA THR A 98 4.25 8.21 -0.39
C THR A 98 4.09 7.87 -1.85
N VAL A 99 2.87 7.51 -2.25
CA VAL A 99 2.52 7.25 -3.64
C VAL A 99 1.09 7.68 -3.88
N ASP A 100 0.77 8.05 -5.11
CA ASP A 100 -0.62 8.12 -5.53
C ASP A 100 -1.12 6.74 -5.97
N VAL A 101 -2.19 6.29 -5.34
CA VAL A 101 -2.87 5.03 -5.66
C VAL A 101 -4.27 5.28 -6.17
N VAL A 102 -4.75 4.39 -7.02
CA VAL A 102 -6.17 4.28 -7.35
C VAL A 102 -6.74 3.12 -6.56
N VAL A 103 -7.82 3.35 -5.82
CA VAL A 103 -8.54 2.26 -5.14
C VAL A 103 -9.22 1.41 -6.21
N SER A 104 -8.65 0.25 -6.50
CA SER A 104 -9.11 -0.64 -7.57
C SER A 104 -10.26 -1.53 -7.11
N SER A 105 -10.23 -2.00 -5.86
CA SER A 105 -11.29 -2.81 -5.28
C SER A 105 -11.43 -2.60 -3.76
N TYR A 106 -12.65 -2.80 -3.26
CA TYR A 106 -12.95 -2.81 -1.84
C TYR A 106 -13.94 -3.94 -1.56
N GLU A 107 -13.59 -4.82 -0.63
CA GLU A 107 -14.37 -5.98 -0.23
C GLU A 107 -14.58 -5.97 1.29
N GLU A 108 -15.82 -6.22 1.71
CA GLU A 108 -16.19 -6.39 3.11
C GLU A 108 -16.68 -7.82 3.34
N THR A 109 -16.11 -8.50 4.33
CA THR A 109 -16.52 -9.85 4.73
C THR A 109 -17.21 -9.77 6.09
N LEU A 110 -18.48 -10.18 6.13
CA LEU A 110 -19.34 -10.11 7.32
C LEU A 110 -19.71 -11.52 7.83
N PRO A 111 -18.77 -12.27 8.43
CA PRO A 111 -19.06 -13.58 8.98
C PRO A 111 -19.92 -13.46 10.25
N VAL A 112 -20.93 -14.32 10.40
CA VAL A 112 -21.79 -14.37 11.61
C VAL A 112 -21.02 -14.81 12.87
N ALA A 113 -19.91 -15.52 12.71
CA ALA A 113 -19.14 -16.12 13.80
C ALA A 113 -17.80 -15.40 14.09
N ASP A 114 -17.51 -14.29 13.41
CA ASP A 114 -16.24 -13.57 13.55
C ASP A 114 -16.44 -12.05 13.40
N MET A 115 -15.39 -11.27 13.60
CA MET A 115 -15.41 -9.82 13.41
C MET A 115 -15.50 -9.48 11.92
N VAL A 116 -16.19 -8.40 11.58
CA VAL A 116 -16.26 -7.90 10.21
C VAL A 116 -14.86 -7.48 9.77
N THR A 117 -14.40 -7.98 8.63
CA THR A 117 -13.09 -7.63 8.05
C THR A 117 -13.28 -6.94 6.71
N TRP A 118 -12.35 -6.07 6.36
CA TRP A 118 -12.32 -5.39 5.06
C TRP A 118 -10.97 -5.61 4.39
N SER A 119 -10.98 -5.57 3.06
CA SER A 119 -9.79 -5.61 2.22
C SER A 119 -9.95 -4.59 1.10
N ALA A 120 -8.92 -3.79 0.85
CA ALA A 120 -8.88 -2.87 -0.28
C ALA A 120 -7.61 -3.09 -1.08
N GLU A 121 -7.76 -3.12 -2.39
CA GLU A 121 -6.66 -3.14 -3.33
C GLU A 121 -6.43 -1.73 -3.88
N LEU A 122 -5.17 -1.30 -3.82
CA LEU A 122 -4.70 0.01 -4.21
C LEU A 122 -3.70 -0.18 -5.34
N GLN A 123 -4.04 0.22 -6.55
CA GLN A 123 -3.14 0.16 -7.68
C GLN A 123 -2.25 1.41 -7.71
N LEU A 124 -0.93 1.24 -7.75
CA LEU A 124 -0.01 2.37 -7.80
C LEU A 124 -0.12 3.06 -9.17
N SER A 125 -0.38 4.37 -9.16
CA SER A 125 -0.62 5.16 -10.37
C SER A 125 0.39 6.31 -10.56
N ASP A 126 1.53 6.27 -9.86
CA ASP A 126 2.59 7.27 -9.98
C ASP A 126 3.91 6.76 -9.37
N ASP A 127 4.98 7.56 -9.49
CA ASP A 127 6.28 7.23 -8.91
C ASP A 127 6.22 7.21 -7.37
N VAL A 128 6.72 6.11 -6.80
CA VAL A 128 6.84 5.95 -5.34
C VAL A 128 7.94 6.87 -4.82
N THR A 129 7.57 7.77 -3.93
CA THR A 129 8.50 8.65 -3.23
C THR A 129 8.87 8.02 -1.89
N ASP A 130 10.08 7.45 -1.81
CA ASP A 130 10.70 7.00 -0.56
C ASP A 130 11.53 8.16 0.02
N THR A 131 11.02 8.84 1.06
CA THR A 131 11.73 9.95 1.73
C THR A 131 11.89 9.68 3.22
N ALA A 132 12.94 10.25 3.83
CA ALA A 132 13.04 10.27 5.28
C ALA A 132 12.06 11.32 5.83
N GLN A 133 11.30 10.99 6.88
CA GLN A 133 10.47 11.95 7.58
C GLN A 133 11.31 13.13 8.08
N ILE A 134 10.82 14.35 7.85
CA ILE A 134 11.41 15.61 8.30
C ILE A 134 10.97 15.91 9.72
#